data_AF-A0A1I1J371-F1
#
_entry.id   AF-A0A1I1J371-F1
#
_cell.length_a   1.000
_cell.length_b   1.000
_cell.length_c   1.000
_cell.angle_alpha   90.00
_cell.angle_beta   90.00
_cell.angle_gamma   90.00
#
_symmetry.space_group_name_H-M   'P 1'
#
loop_
_entity.id
_entity.type
_entity.pdbx_description
1 polymer ?
#
loop_
_entity_poly.entity_id
_entity_poly.type
_entity_poly.pdbx_seq_one_letter_code
_entity_poly.pdbx_strand_id
1 'polypeptide(L)'
;MKKITSILCLLILLTGCIGPGLSDSEHKITEKYLLIKNGSNKSILVKRVNGSEFKELKILVPDTVISTAVHNGCIFAKQQNYSLEEHKLDKSQNYYWIISISSEHVVGPLSLEKIHLYFK
;
A
#
# COMPACT_ATOMS: atom_id res chain seq x y z
N MET A 1 -7.77 -22.64 54.88
CA MET A 1 -6.78 -21.62 54.45
C MET A 1 -6.78 -21.61 52.93
N LYS A 2 -7.19 -20.48 52.33
CA LYS A 2 -7.38 -20.28 50.89
C LYS A 2 -6.21 -19.47 50.31
N LYS A 3 -6.02 -19.63 48.99
CA LYS A 3 -5.30 -18.79 48.00
C LYS A 3 -3.92 -19.32 47.57
N ILE A 4 -3.94 -20.17 46.54
CA ILE A 4 -2.85 -20.24 45.55
C ILE A 4 -3.15 -19.12 44.56
N THR A 5 -2.55 -17.96 44.80
CA THR A 5 -2.59 -16.82 43.88
C THR A 5 -1.71 -17.11 42.69
N SER A 6 -2.37 -17.20 41.53
CA SER A 6 -1.89 -17.06 40.17
C SER A 6 -0.58 -16.27 40.07
N ILE A 7 0.53 -16.97 39.81
CA ILE A 7 1.72 -16.36 39.20
C ILE A 7 1.44 -16.35 37.71
N LEU A 8 0.62 -15.38 37.30
CA LEU A 8 0.52 -14.96 35.92
C LEU A 8 1.91 -14.41 35.58
N CYS A 9 2.72 -15.25 34.95
CA CYS A 9 4.00 -14.90 34.37
C CYS A 9 3.75 -13.80 33.34
N LEU A 10 3.75 -12.56 33.81
CA LEU A 10 3.92 -11.35 33.03
C LEU A 10 5.36 -11.34 32.52
N LEU A 11 5.73 -12.30 31.66
CA LEU A 11 6.88 -12.12 30.80
C LEU A 11 6.41 -11.24 29.64
N ILE A 12 6.52 -9.96 29.92
CA ILE A 12 6.54 -8.86 28.97
C ILE A 12 7.37 -9.33 27.78
N LEU A 13 6.68 -9.58 26.67
CA LEU A 13 7.27 -9.86 25.36
C LEU A 13 8.27 -8.74 25.03
N LEU A 14 9.56 -9.06 25.17
CA LEU A 14 10.70 -8.31 24.64
C LEU A 14 10.83 -8.55 23.13
N THR A 15 9.76 -8.29 22.38
CA THR A 15 9.82 -8.12 20.94
C THR A 15 9.05 -6.85 20.65
N GLY A 16 9.77 -5.79 20.28
CA GLY A 16 9.18 -4.48 20.04
C GLY A 16 7.96 -4.60 19.14
N CYS A 17 6.78 -4.38 19.72
CA CYS A 17 5.59 -4.08 18.97
C CYS A 17 5.76 -2.67 18.41
N ILE A 18 6.51 -2.54 17.31
CA ILE A 18 6.29 -1.44 16.38
C ILE A 18 4.98 -1.79 15.68
N GLY A 19 3.88 -1.53 16.39
CA GLY A 19 2.56 -1.57 15.79
C GLY A 19 2.45 -0.41 14.80
N PRO A 20 1.70 -0.58 13.68
CA PRO A 20 1.30 0.56 12.85
C PRO A 20 0.76 1.68 13.76
N GLY A 21 1.17 2.92 13.50
CA GLY A 21 0.67 4.07 14.27
C GLY A 21 -0.85 4.11 14.23
N LEU A 22 -1.52 4.75 15.20
CA LEU A 22 -2.98 4.76 15.34
C LEU A 22 -3.77 5.26 14.11
N SER A 23 -3.10 5.76 13.07
CA SER A 23 -3.68 6.21 11.80
C SER A 23 -3.19 5.40 10.59
N ASP A 24 -2.34 4.40 10.80
CA ASP A 24 -1.82 3.56 9.73
C ASP A 24 -2.88 2.51 9.37
N SER A 25 -3.11 2.29 8.07
CA SER A 25 -4.06 1.28 7.59
C SER A 25 -3.41 0.38 6.55
N GLU A 26 -3.74 -0.89 6.63
CA GLU A 26 -3.29 -1.91 5.69
C GLU A 26 -4.43 -2.33 4.77
N HIS A 27 -4.20 -2.25 3.47
CA HIS A 27 -5.16 -2.67 2.46
C HIS A 27 -4.56 -3.76 1.58
N LYS A 28 -5.09 -4.98 1.72
CA LYS A 28 -4.64 -6.14 0.95
C LYS A 28 -5.13 -6.03 -0.48
N ILE A 29 -4.19 -5.95 -1.43
CA ILE A 29 -4.50 -5.96 -2.87
C ILE A 29 -4.57 -7.41 -3.36
N THR A 30 -3.60 -8.23 -2.99
CA THR A 30 -3.55 -9.68 -3.29
C THR A 30 -2.89 -10.43 -2.14
N GLU A 31 -2.78 -11.76 -2.24
CA GLU A 31 -1.95 -12.56 -1.32
C GLU A 31 -0.47 -12.16 -1.30
N LYS A 32 0.01 -11.49 -2.34
CA LYS A 32 1.42 -11.08 -2.47
C LYS A 32 1.65 -9.59 -2.30
N TYR A 33 0.61 -8.76 -2.25
CA TYR A 33 0.76 -7.30 -2.28
C TYR A 33 -0.17 -6.62 -1.29
N LEU A 34 0.39 -5.70 -0.52
CA LEU A 34 -0.29 -4.94 0.53
C LEU A 34 0.02 -3.47 0.36
N LEU A 35 -1.00 -2.61 0.36
CA LEU A 35 -0.85 -1.18 0.42
C LEU A 35 -0.92 -0.73 1.89
N ILE A 36 0.15 -0.15 2.40
CA ILE A 36 0.22 0.41 3.74
C ILE A 36 0.08 1.92 3.62
N LYS A 37 -0.99 2.48 4.18
CA LYS A 37 -1.13 3.93 4.35
C LYS A 37 -0.59 4.30 5.71
N ASN A 38 0.39 5.19 5.77
CA ASN A 38 0.87 5.75 7.01
C ASN A 38 0.14 7.08 7.29
N GLY A 39 -0.14 7.39 8.56
CA GLY A 39 -0.79 8.63 8.99
C GLY A 39 -0.06 9.93 8.61
N SER A 40 1.15 9.83 8.03
CA SER A 40 1.95 10.93 7.48
C SER A 40 1.73 11.21 5.98
N ASN A 41 0.57 10.89 5.41
CA ASN A 41 0.23 11.11 4.00
C ASN A 41 1.15 10.38 3.02
N LYS A 42 1.61 9.18 3.39
CA LYS A 42 2.40 8.33 2.50
C LYS A 42 1.75 6.97 2.37
N SER A 43 1.57 6.49 1.14
CA SER A 43 1.23 5.08 0.89
C SER A 43 2.43 4.33 0.35
N ILE A 44 2.62 3.11 0.84
CA ILE A 44 3.72 2.23 0.45
C ILE A 44 3.13 0.90 -0.01
N LEU A 45 3.47 0.45 -1.21
CA LEU A 45 3.08 -0.87 -1.69
C LEU A 45 4.14 -1.92 -1.34
N VAL A 46 3.90 -2.79 -0.37
CA VAL A 46 4.83 -3.87 0.01
C VAL A 46 4.50 -5.21 -0.64
N LYS A 47 5.53 -6.05 -0.85
CA LYS A 47 5.42 -7.36 -1.52
C LYS A 47 5.78 -8.51 -0.57
N ARG A 48 4.96 -9.56 -0.54
CA ARG A 48 5.24 -10.80 0.20
C ARG A 48 6.29 -11.62 -0.55
N VAL A 49 7.38 -11.94 0.13
CA VAL A 49 8.47 -12.75 -0.44
C VAL A 49 8.58 -14.14 0.20
N ASN A 50 8.18 -14.30 1.46
CA ASN A 50 8.22 -15.58 2.18
C ASN A 50 7.00 -15.73 3.06
N GLY A 51 6.16 -16.76 2.87
CA GLY A 51 5.11 -17.22 3.79
C GLY A 51 4.27 -16.16 4.52
N SER A 52 4.84 -15.55 5.56
CA SER A 52 4.25 -14.53 6.43
C SER A 52 4.89 -13.13 6.33
N GLU A 53 6.05 -12.98 5.69
CA GLU A 53 6.84 -11.76 5.66
C GLU A 53 6.67 -10.97 4.35
N PHE A 54 6.24 -9.73 4.49
CA PHE A 54 6.31 -8.72 3.44
C PHE A 54 7.72 -8.09 3.45
N LYS A 55 8.45 -8.18 2.33
CA LYS A 55 9.62 -7.34 2.11
C LYS A 55 9.19 -6.03 1.46
N GLU A 56 9.88 -4.98 1.87
CA GLU A 56 9.68 -3.63 1.39
C GLU A 56 10.14 -3.50 -0.07
N LEU A 57 9.20 -3.61 -0.99
CA LEU A 57 9.28 -2.80 -2.19
C LEU A 57 8.79 -1.41 -1.78
N LYS A 58 9.67 -0.43 -1.56
CA LYS A 58 9.24 0.92 -1.18
C LYS A 58 8.78 1.69 -2.42
N ILE A 59 7.66 1.29 -3.00
CA ILE A 59 7.01 2.17 -3.98
C ILE A 59 6.21 3.20 -3.19
N LEU A 60 6.68 4.45 -3.24
CA LEU A 60 5.91 5.59 -2.80
C LEU A 60 4.73 5.75 -3.75
N VAL A 61 3.54 5.49 -3.24
CA VAL A 61 2.29 5.82 -3.91
C VAL A 61 1.69 7.01 -3.15
N PRO A 62 1.14 8.03 -3.83
CA PRO A 62 0.55 9.13 -3.10
C PRO A 62 -0.64 8.61 -2.26
N ASP A 63 -0.81 9.16 -1.07
CA ASP A 63 -1.82 8.77 -0.07
C ASP A 63 -3.27 8.88 -0.53
N THR A 64 -3.48 9.75 -1.51
CA THR A 64 -4.69 9.95 -2.28
C THR A 64 -5.10 8.73 -3.13
N VAL A 65 -4.44 7.56 -3.04
CA VAL A 65 -4.98 6.34 -3.67
C VAL A 65 -6.31 5.95 -3.03
N ILE A 66 -7.35 5.85 -3.86
CA ILE A 66 -8.73 5.51 -3.43
C ILE A 66 -9.13 4.08 -3.77
N SER A 67 -8.50 3.48 -4.77
CA SER A 67 -8.76 2.08 -5.13
C SER A 67 -7.59 1.47 -5.87
N THR A 68 -7.52 0.14 -5.84
CA THR A 68 -6.53 -0.63 -6.59
C THR A 68 -7.20 -1.76 -7.36
N ALA A 69 -6.65 -2.12 -8.51
CA ALA A 69 -7.10 -3.25 -9.31
C ALA A 69 -5.90 -3.98 -9.89
N VAL A 70 -6.00 -5.31 -10.07
CA VAL A 70 -4.94 -6.11 -10.67
C VAL A 70 -5.40 -6.56 -12.05
N HIS A 71 -4.59 -6.29 -13.07
CA HIS A 71 -4.87 -6.71 -14.43
C HIS A 71 -3.56 -6.96 -15.19
N ASN A 72 -3.48 -8.08 -15.91
CA ASN A 72 -2.32 -8.47 -16.75
C ASN A 72 -0.95 -8.29 -16.07
N GLY A 73 -0.81 -8.77 -14.83
CA GLY A 73 0.46 -8.66 -14.09
C GLY A 73 0.82 -7.23 -13.68
N CYS A 74 -0.14 -6.30 -13.71
CA CYS A 74 0.04 -4.93 -13.23
C CYS A 74 -0.97 -4.61 -12.12
N ILE A 75 -0.56 -3.78 -11.17
CA ILE A 75 -1.45 -3.14 -10.20
C ILE A 75 -1.75 -1.72 -10.71
N PHE A 76 -3.02 -1.41 -10.87
CA PHE A 76 -3.53 -0.10 -11.22
C PHE A 76 -4.02 0.57 -9.94
N ALA A 77 -3.27 1.54 -9.43
CA ALA A 77 -3.62 2.31 -8.24
C ALA A 77 -4.27 3.63 -8.66
N LYS A 78 -5.59 3.73 -8.49
CA LYS A 78 -6.38 4.92 -8.84
C LYS A 78 -6.15 6.01 -7.80
N GLN A 79 -5.79 7.19 -8.28
CA GLN A 79 -5.68 8.41 -7.49
C GLN A 79 -7.03 9.10 -7.32
N GLN A 80 -7.28 9.68 -6.14
CA GLN A 80 -8.31 10.67 -5.90
C GLN A 80 -8.01 11.88 -6.79
N ASN A 81 -9.05 12.57 -7.26
CA ASN A 81 -8.89 13.75 -8.11
C ASN A 81 -8.36 15.00 -7.35
N TYR A 82 -7.70 14.82 -6.20
CA TYR A 82 -7.13 15.89 -5.40
C TYR A 82 -5.61 15.74 -5.32
N SER A 83 -4.88 16.86 -5.48
CA SER A 83 -3.43 16.97 -5.76
C SER A 83 -3.01 16.94 -7.25
N LEU A 84 -3.85 17.45 -8.15
CA LEU A 84 -3.48 17.65 -9.57
C LEU A 84 -2.86 19.03 -9.86
N GLU A 85 -2.83 19.95 -8.88
CA GLU A 85 -2.31 21.32 -9.06
C GLU A 85 -0.78 21.36 -9.16
N GLU A 86 -0.07 20.51 -8.43
CA GLU A 86 1.40 20.41 -8.54
C GLU A 86 1.84 19.81 -9.88
N HIS A 87 1.00 19.01 -10.53
CA HIS A 87 1.33 18.27 -11.75
C HIS A 87 0.62 18.77 -13.02
N LYS A 88 -0.22 19.82 -12.94
CA LYS A 88 -0.99 20.38 -14.08
C LYS A 88 -1.80 19.32 -14.85
N LEU A 89 -2.41 18.40 -14.12
CA LEU A 89 -3.19 17.30 -14.71
C LEU A 89 -4.67 17.69 -14.82
N ASP A 90 -5.36 17.16 -15.84
CA ASP A 90 -6.76 17.44 -16.14
C ASP A 90 -7.69 16.80 -15.09
N LYS A 91 -8.27 17.64 -14.23
CA LYS A 91 -9.17 17.23 -13.13
C LYS A 91 -10.43 16.48 -13.58
N SER A 92 -10.79 16.54 -14.87
CA SER A 92 -11.93 15.79 -15.43
C SER A 92 -11.63 14.31 -15.68
N GLN A 93 -10.35 13.92 -15.65
CA GLN A 93 -9.90 12.56 -15.95
C GLN A 93 -9.55 11.78 -14.68
N ASN A 94 -9.66 10.45 -14.78
CA ASN A 94 -9.13 9.55 -13.76
C ASN A 94 -7.65 9.25 -14.05
N TYR A 95 -6.83 9.24 -13.00
CA TYR A 95 -5.39 8.96 -13.09
C TYR A 95 -5.00 7.72 -12.31
N TYR A 96 -4.02 7.00 -12.84
CA TYR A 96 -3.54 5.74 -12.28
C TYR A 96 -2.02 5.69 -12.24
N TRP A 97 -1.49 5.16 -11.15
CA TRP A 97 -0.15 4.60 -11.11
C TRP A 97 -0.23 3.13 -11.53
N ILE A 98 0.59 2.74 -12.49
CA ILE A 98 0.70 1.38 -13.01
C ILE A 98 1.98 0.78 -12.46
N ILE A 99 1.83 -0.34 -11.75
CA ILE A 99 2.93 -1.02 -11.10
C ILE A 99 3.05 -2.41 -11.70
N SER A 100 4.11 -2.65 -12.48
CA SER A 100 4.42 -3.95 -13.05
C SER A 100 4.90 -4.89 -11.94
N ILE A 101 4.21 -6.02 -11.77
CA ILE A 101 4.51 -7.03 -10.73
C ILE A 101 5.83 -7.74 -11.01
N SER A 102 6.11 -8.02 -12.29
CA SER A 102 7.27 -8.81 -12.72
C SER A 102 8.57 -8.01 -12.69
N SER A 103 8.51 -6.77 -13.18
CA SER A 103 9.69 -5.89 -13.29
C SER A 103 9.81 -4.90 -12.14
N GLU A 104 8.82 -4.86 -11.24
CA GLU A 104 8.77 -3.93 -10.10
C GLU A 104 8.87 -2.45 -10.53
N HIS A 105 8.49 -2.18 -11.79
CA HIS A 105 8.55 -0.86 -12.40
C HIS A 105 7.24 -0.10 -12.20
N VAL A 106 7.34 1.22 -12.01
CA VAL A 106 6.22 2.09 -11.68
C VAL A 106 6.13 3.19 -12.73
N VAL A 107 4.96 3.36 -13.32
CA VAL A 107 4.68 4.37 -14.33
C VAL A 107 3.42 5.13 -13.95
N GLY A 108 3.46 6.47 -13.95
CA GLY A 108 2.30 7.27 -13.60
C GLY A 108 2.62 8.69 -13.16
N PRO A 109 1.58 9.46 -12.80
CA PRO A 109 0.16 9.12 -12.99
C PRO A 109 -0.24 9.24 -14.48
N LEU A 110 -0.93 8.24 -15.02
CA LEU A 110 -1.42 8.23 -16.40
C LEU A 110 -2.95 8.27 -16.46
N SER A 111 -3.51 9.01 -17.42
CA SER A 111 -4.94 8.93 -17.74
C SER A 111 -5.26 7.64 -18.48
N LEU A 112 -6.53 7.22 -18.49
CA LEU A 112 -6.96 6.01 -19.20
C LEU A 112 -6.55 5.98 -20.67
N GLU A 113 -6.61 7.13 -21.36
CA GLU A 113 -6.17 7.27 -22.74
C GLU A 113 -4.68 6.95 -22.91
N LYS A 114 -3.82 7.53 -22.05
CA LYS A 114 -2.38 7.26 -22.07
C LYS A 114 -2.05 5.81 -21.70
N ILE A 115 -2.82 5.20 -20.81
CA ILE A 115 -2.69 3.78 -20.45
C ILE A 115 -2.95 2.90 -21.67
N HIS A 116 -4.01 3.20 -22.44
CA HIS A 116 -4.33 2.45 -23.64
C HIS A 116 -3.23 2.54 -24.70
N LEU A 117 -2.54 3.68 -24.81
CA LEU A 117 -1.36 3.85 -25.67
C LEU A 117 -0.13 3.10 -25.15
N TYR A 118 0.05 3.03 -23.82
CA TYR A 118 1.20 2.36 -23.20
C TYR A 118 1.19 0.83 -23.37
N PHE A 119 0.00 0.24 -23.44
CA PHE A 119 -0.18 -1.21 -23.59
C PHE A 119 -0.57 -1.66 -25.01
N LYS A 120 -0.56 -0.74 -25.99
CA LYS A 120 -0.74 -1.04 -27.42
C LYS A 120 0.56 -1.53 -28.03
#